data_AF-A0A9E1QW90-F1
#
_entry.id   AF-A0A9E1QW90-F1
#
_cell.length_a   1.000
_cell.length_b   1.000
_cell.length_c   1.000
_cell.angle_alpha   90.00
_cell.angle_beta   90.00
_cell.angle_gamma   90.00
#
_symmetry.space_group_name_H-M   'P 1'
#
loop_
_entity.id
_entity.type
_entity.pdbx_description
1 polymer ?
#
loop_
_entity_poly.entity_id
_entity_poly.type
_entity_poly.pdbx_seq_one_letter_code
_entity_poly.pdbx_strand_id
1 'polypeptide(L)' 'RYSILPNQISGLWGIELSPEADFIEHTKFISNRNKSENRIKALIDMIVDK' A
#
# COMPACT_ATOMS: atom_id res chain seq x y z
N ARG A 1 1.91 -6.07 -13.19
CA ARG A 1 0.88 -7.05 -12.79
C ARG A 1 1.54 -8.10 -11.89
N TYR A 2 1.76 -7.77 -10.61
CA TYR A 2 2.27 -8.75 -9.65
C TYR A 2 1.07 -9.44 -8.98
N SER A 3 0.44 -10.37 -9.70
CA SER A 3 -0.71 -11.15 -9.22
C SER A 3 -0.32 -12.23 -8.19
N ILE A 4 0.98 -12.37 -7.91
CA ILE A 4 1.55 -13.33 -6.96
C ILE A 4 1.61 -12.74 -5.55
N LEU A 5 1.48 -11.41 -5.40
CA LEU A 5 1.53 -10.80 -4.08
C LEU A 5 0.22 -11.10 -3.34
N PRO A 6 0.29 -11.72 -2.14
CA PRO A 6 -0.89 -11.93 -1.32
C PRO A 6 -1.62 -10.60 -1.10
N ASN A 7 -2.97 -10.62 -1.07
CA ASN A 7 -3.83 -9.46 -0.77
C ASN A 7 -3.56 -8.79 0.60
N GLN A 8 -2.55 -9.26 1.33
CA GLN A 8 -2.06 -8.74 2.59
C GLN A 8 -1.04 -7.61 2.42
N ILE A 9 -0.44 -7.46 1.23
CA ILE A 9 0.51 -6.38 0.93
C ILE A 9 -0.24 -5.22 0.30
N SER A 10 -0.43 -4.16 1.08
CA SER A 10 -0.99 -2.91 0.60
C SER A 10 0.07 -2.12 -0.19
N GLY A 11 -0.33 -1.42 -1.26
CA GLY A 11 0.57 -0.55 -2.01
C GLY A 11 1.17 0.56 -1.13
N LEU A 12 2.46 0.89 -1.33
CA LEU A 12 3.17 1.92 -0.57
C LEU A 12 2.62 3.32 -0.84
N TRP A 13 2.26 3.57 -2.10
CA TRP A 13 1.68 4.80 -2.57
C TRP A 13 0.77 4.52 -3.76
N GLY A 14 -0.14 5.45 -4.03
CA GLY A 14 -1.06 5.41 -5.15
C GLY A 14 -1.75 6.75 -5.33
N ILE A 15 -2.59 6.81 -6.34
CA ILE A 15 -3.48 7.95 -6.58
C ILE A 15 -4.92 7.42 -6.56
N GLU A 16 -5.82 8.21 -5.99
CA GLU A 16 -7.25 7.93 -6.05
C GLU A 16 -7.83 8.57 -7.30
N LEU A 17 -8.50 7.76 -8.13
CA LEU A 17 -9.23 8.19 -9.30
C LEU A 17 -10.72 8.03 -9.00
N SER A 18 -11.49 9.10 -9.17
CA SER A 18 -12.95 9.05 -9.07
C SER A 18 -13.55 9.22 -10.47
N PRO A 19 -14.48 8.35 -10.88
CA PRO A 19 -15.23 8.52 -12.13
C PRO A 19 -16.07 9.80 -12.18
N GLU A 20 -16.38 10.38 -11.03
CA GLU A 20 -17.18 11.59 -10.85
C GLU A 20 -16.34 12.86 -10.71
N ALA A 21 -15.00 12.75 -10.74
CA ALA A 21 -14.10 13.88 -10.59
C ALA A 21 -14.22 14.87 -11.76
N ASP A 22 -14.26 16.17 -11.45
CA ASP A 22 -14.30 17.22 -12.46
C ASP A 22 -12.92 17.43 -13.12
N PHE A 23 -12.88 18.04 -14.31
CA PHE A 23 -11.64 18.25 -15.09
C PHE A 23 -10.58 19.09 -14.39
N ILE A 24 -10.98 19.89 -13.41
CA ILE A 24 -10.11 20.78 -12.62
C ILE A 24 -9.73 20.12 -11.27
N GLU A 25 -10.34 18.99 -10.93
CA GLU A 25 -10.09 18.30 -9.67
C GLU A 25 -8.77 17.52 -9.74
N HIS A 26 -7.86 17.84 -8.82
CA HIS A 26 -6.58 17.16 -8.75
C HIS A 26 -6.70 15.77 -8.10
N THR A 27 -6.03 14.77 -8.68
CA THR A 27 -5.96 13.42 -8.13
C THR A 27 -5.36 13.42 -6.74
N LYS A 28 -6.00 12.73 -5.79
CA LYS A 28 -5.49 12.64 -4.42
C LYS A 28 -4.33 11.65 -4.36
N PHE A 29 -3.20 12.10 -3.83
CA PHE A 29 -2.08 11.23 -3.52
C PHE A 29 -2.34 10.49 -2.21
N ILE A 30 -2.31 9.15 -2.25
CA ILE A 30 -2.46 8.29 -1.09
C ILE A 30 -1.12 7.62 -0.81
N SER A 31 -0.60 7.76 0.41
CA SER A 31 0.56 7.00 0.87
C SER A 31 0.16 6.09 2.03
N ASN A 32 0.49 4.81 1.95
CA ASN A 32 0.23 3.86 3.02
C ASN A 32 1.43 3.79 3.95
N ARG A 33 1.43 4.66 4.97
CA ARG A 33 2.41 4.66 6.06
C ARG A 33 1.83 4.03 7.32
N ASN A 34 1.20 2.86 7.21
CA ASN A 34 0.73 2.14 8.39
C ASN A 34 1.90 1.35 9.01
N LYS A 35 2.52 1.94 10.03
CA LYS A 35 3.50 1.28 10.90
C LYS A 35 2.74 0.57 12.02
N SER A 36 2.59 -0.75 11.89
CA SER A 36 2.09 -1.61 12.96
C SER A 36 3.23 -2.46 13.49
N GLU A 37 3.36 -2.57 14.81
CA GLU A 37 4.37 -3.42 15.46
C GLU A 37 4.32 -4.86 14.93
N ASN A 38 3.11 -5.39 14.71
CA ASN A 38 2.90 -6.74 14.16
C ASN A 38 3.47 -6.90 12.74
N ARG A 39 3.37 -5.85 11.91
CA ARG A 39 3.91 -5.87 10.53
C ARG A 39 5.43 -5.78 10.52
N ILE A 40 6.02 -5.00 11.42
CA ILE A 40 7.47 -4.91 11.58
C ILE A 40 8.03 -6.26 12.03
N LYS A 41 7.36 -6.91 13.01
CA LYS A 41 7.75 -8.24 13.47
C LYS A 41 7.71 -9.28 12.34
N ALA A 42 6.59 -9.35 11.60
CA ALA A 42 6.46 -10.24 10.45
C ALA A 42 7.53 -9.99 9.37
N LEU A 43 7.86 -8.73 9.10
CA LEU A 43 8.93 -8.38 8.16
C LEU A 43 10.30 -8.87 8.64
N ILE A 44 10.61 -8.69 9.92
CA ILE A 44 11.88 -9.16 10.51
C ILE A 44 11.94 -10.70 10.46
N ASP A 45 10.85 -11.39 10.79
CA ASP A 45 10.78 -12.86 10.75
C ASP A 45 11.04 -13.39 9.33
N MET A 46 10.52 -12.72 8.28
CA MET A 46 10.80 -13.08 6.88
C MET A 46 12.26 -12.83 6.45
N ILE A 47 12.92 -11.81 7.01
CA ILE A 47 14.30 -11.44 6.62
C ILE A 47 15.33 -12.29 7.37
N VAL A 48 15.07 -12.57 8.64
CA VAL A 48 16.06 -13.12 9.58
C VAL A 48 16.02 -14.65 9.64
N ASP A 49 15.04 -15.30 8.98
CA ASP A 49 14.89 -16.76 8.80
C ASP A 49 15.64 -17.58 9.87
N LYS A 50 15.03 -17.68 11.06
CA LYS A 50 15.49 -18.60 12.10
C LYS A 50 14.87 -19.97 11.91
#